data_AF-A0A661B3G4-F1
#
_entry.id   AF-A0A661B3G4-F1
#
_cell.length_a   1.000
_cell.length_b   1.000
_cell.length_c   1.000
_cell.angle_alpha   90.00
_cell.angle_beta   90.00
_cell.angle_gamma   90.00
#
_symmetry.space_group_name_H-M   'P 1'
#
loop_
_entity.id
_entity.type
_entity.pdbx_description
1 polymer ?
#
loop_
_entity_poly.entity_id
_entity_poly.type
_entity_poly.pdbx_seq_one_letter_code
_entity_poly.pdbx_strand_id
1 'polypeptide(L)'
;MKFAIRIFSTVLMVIFGMFVLSQGIEYEHILSRSKDDFTPNLLGSSMLISSMEKTFVNIELVVRVGRRSAQTKLTYGKHIDFHPVFNKTGDWLVFDSDRDKKIAIWSLSLSSDKPELLIHEPGRMCFGAQISSDGEKILYNTADFIDPGWWSMYVIPPPTKYRDNMEILIRNLKTNKDKFITKGFLPSWSPDETKIAFSDVVGDQWKIFILDLNTFSRTQITSGKTNDFYPSWSKDGRWIAFSCQNDSGFTDICIVNVSNHKIFNLTKTPRITEGGPFWAEEGIYFHADNGENTPYDIAFISKDAVSKVIGAPTLSKPFEEGHPIIKVLNSTNINKLAARTAELLKKHGITVAEVGNTKRERNLRHGKIYYKKGYKDLATKIALIIPGDQYIYLRSNIDADIIVILGRDKRYKW
;
A
#
# COMPACT_ATOMS: atom_id res chain seq x y z
N MET A 1 -43.55 -18.67 -17.48
CA MET A 1 -43.47 -20.09 -17.10
C MET A 1 -42.01 -20.49 -16.91
N LYS A 2 -41.57 -20.55 -15.63
CA LYS A 2 -40.61 -21.49 -15.00
C LYS A 2 -39.22 -21.74 -15.66
N PHE A 3 -38.08 -21.40 -15.05
CA PHE A 3 -37.36 -21.96 -13.87
C PHE A 3 -36.25 -22.98 -14.23
N ALA A 4 -35.19 -22.99 -13.40
CA ALA A 4 -34.11 -23.97 -13.19
C ALA A 4 -32.84 -23.83 -14.06
N ILE A 5 -31.69 -23.39 -13.52
CA ILE A 5 -30.75 -24.04 -12.56
C ILE A 5 -30.06 -25.28 -13.14
N ARG A 6 -28.72 -25.19 -13.32
CA ARG A 6 -27.79 -26.29 -13.00
C ARG A 6 -26.37 -25.78 -12.70
N ILE A 7 -25.85 -26.25 -11.57
CA ILE A 7 -24.52 -26.05 -10.97
C ILE A 7 -23.60 -27.24 -11.35
N PHE A 8 -22.29 -27.06 -11.18
CA PHE A 8 -21.12 -27.98 -11.17
C PHE A 8 -20.26 -27.93 -12.46
N SER A 9 -18.92 -27.86 -12.43
CA SER A 9 -17.91 -28.03 -11.37
C SER A 9 -16.53 -27.47 -11.79
N THR A 10 -15.74 -27.07 -10.79
CA THR A 10 -14.30 -26.79 -10.72
C THR A 10 -13.38 -27.57 -11.67
N VAL A 11 -12.49 -26.85 -12.39
CA VAL A 11 -11.11 -27.29 -12.70
C VAL A 11 -10.17 -26.08 -12.59
N LEU A 12 -9.13 -26.27 -11.79
CA LEU A 12 -7.98 -25.41 -11.55
C LEU A 12 -7.14 -25.29 -12.83
N MET A 13 -6.89 -24.09 -13.36
CA MET A 13 -5.75 -23.88 -14.26
C MET A 13 -5.22 -22.45 -14.22
N VAL A 14 -3.93 -22.38 -13.84
CA VAL A 14 -3.01 -21.25 -13.91
C VAL A 14 -3.00 -20.67 -15.32
N ILE A 15 -3.28 -19.36 -15.48
CA ILE A 15 -3.03 -18.65 -16.74
C ILE A 15 -2.28 -17.35 -16.46
N PHE A 16 -1.08 -17.29 -17.05
CA PHE A 16 -0.23 -16.12 -17.20
C PHE A 16 -1.03 -14.91 -17.71
N GLY A 17 -0.92 -13.77 -17.02
CA GLY A 17 -1.44 -12.49 -17.51
C GLY A 17 -0.82 -12.15 -18.86
N MET A 18 -1.68 -11.94 -19.87
CA MET A 18 -1.30 -11.41 -21.17
C MET A 18 -0.91 -9.94 -21.02
N PHE A 19 0.29 -9.63 -21.52
CA PHE A 19 0.84 -8.30 -21.67
C PHE A 19 -0.02 -7.45 -22.61
N VAL A 20 -0.49 -6.30 -22.13
CA VAL A 20 -0.91 -5.17 -22.97
C VAL A 20 0.02 -4.01 -22.65
N LEU A 21 0.85 -3.66 -23.64
CA LEU A 21 1.74 -2.49 -23.62
C LEU A 21 0.91 -1.21 -23.56
N SER A 22 0.65 -0.71 -22.35
CA SER A 22 0.33 0.71 -22.11
C SER A 22 1.56 1.35 -21.47
N GLN A 23 1.89 2.58 -21.82
CA GLN A 23 3.03 3.32 -21.24
C GLN A 23 2.80 3.76 -19.78
N GLY A 24 2.02 3.00 -19.01
CA GLY A 24 1.82 3.15 -17.57
C GLY A 24 2.90 2.41 -16.77
N ILE A 25 3.01 2.72 -15.48
CA ILE A 25 3.84 1.93 -14.57
C ILE A 25 3.24 0.51 -14.46
N GLU A 26 4.06 -0.53 -14.62
CA GLU A 26 3.68 -1.89 -14.19
C GLU A 26 3.52 -1.89 -12.66
N TYR A 27 2.29 -2.10 -12.17
CA TYR A 27 2.01 -2.33 -10.75
C TYR A 27 1.75 -3.82 -10.49
N GLU A 28 2.02 -4.27 -9.27
CA GLU A 28 1.82 -5.66 -8.88
C GLU A 28 0.48 -5.81 -8.15
N HIS A 29 -0.31 -6.81 -8.54
CA HIS A 29 -1.46 -7.27 -7.75
C HIS A 29 -0.94 -8.06 -6.55
N ILE A 30 -1.12 -7.52 -5.34
CA ILE A 30 -0.58 -8.13 -4.12
C ILE A 30 -1.56 -9.15 -3.53
N LEU A 31 -2.87 -8.90 -3.66
CA LEU A 31 -3.93 -9.77 -3.18
C LEU A 31 -5.12 -9.69 -4.16
N SER A 32 -5.64 -10.85 -4.58
CA SER A 32 -6.92 -10.94 -5.29
C SER A 32 -8.00 -11.38 -4.33
N ARG A 33 -8.97 -10.53 -3.91
CA ARG A 33 -10.19 -10.95 -3.17
C ARG A 33 -11.22 -9.85 -2.80
N SER A 34 -12.49 -10.27 -2.92
CA SER A 34 -13.81 -9.71 -2.49
C SER A 34 -14.25 -8.26 -2.81
N LYS A 35 -15.58 -8.07 -2.91
CA LYS A 35 -16.26 -7.16 -3.83
C LYS A 35 -16.22 -5.65 -3.59
N ASP A 36 -15.90 -5.12 -2.41
CA ASP A 36 -15.79 -3.67 -2.22
C ASP A 36 -14.86 -3.28 -1.04
N ASP A 37 -14.15 -2.17 -1.25
CA ASP A 37 -13.42 -1.24 -0.36
C ASP A 37 -12.19 -1.65 0.49
N PHE A 38 -11.21 -0.74 0.58
CA PHE A 38 -9.82 -0.86 1.03
C PHE A 38 -9.39 0.52 1.51
N THR A 39 -8.93 0.55 2.75
CA THR A 39 -8.01 1.56 3.24
C THR A 39 -6.91 0.76 3.89
N PRO A 40 -5.77 0.55 3.22
CA PRO A 40 -4.68 -0.14 3.87
C PRO A 40 -4.24 0.77 4.99
N ASN A 41 -4.19 0.20 6.18
CA ASN A 41 -3.45 0.79 7.26
C ASN A 41 -2.33 -0.18 7.60
N LEU A 42 -1.10 0.32 7.48
CA LEU A 42 0.10 -0.47 7.67
C LEU A 42 0.71 -0.15 9.02
N LEU A 43 0.95 -1.22 9.79
CA LEU A 43 1.80 -1.17 10.97
C LEU A 43 2.90 -2.23 10.84
N GLY A 44 4.09 -1.78 10.45
CA GLY A 44 5.20 -2.67 10.15
C GLY A 44 4.89 -3.57 8.95
N SER A 45 4.81 -4.89 9.18
CA SER A 45 4.50 -5.89 8.14
C SER A 45 3.05 -6.37 8.15
N SER A 46 2.19 -5.68 8.89
CA SER A 46 0.77 -5.99 9.06
C SER A 46 -0.09 -4.98 8.31
N MET A 47 -1.12 -5.46 7.62
CA MET A 47 -2.05 -4.68 6.81
C MET A 47 -3.48 -5.02 7.21
N LEU A 48 -4.31 -4.01 7.42
CA LEU A 48 -5.76 -4.19 7.51
C LEU A 48 -6.40 -4.12 6.12
N ILE A 49 -7.36 -4.99 5.87
CA ILE A 49 -8.19 -4.99 4.67
C ILE A 49 -9.64 -5.16 5.07
N SER A 50 -10.55 -4.58 4.30
CA SER A 50 -11.97 -4.93 4.33
C SER A 50 -12.23 -6.00 3.28
N SER A 51 -12.98 -7.05 3.64
CA SER A 51 -13.30 -8.16 2.75
C SER A 51 -14.79 -8.49 2.77
N MET A 52 -15.39 -8.66 1.59
CA MET A 52 -16.78 -9.03 1.45
C MET A 52 -16.98 -10.55 1.52
N GLU A 53 -17.83 -10.98 2.45
CA GLU A 53 -18.41 -12.32 2.50
C GLU A 53 -19.91 -12.25 2.18
N LYS A 54 -20.29 -12.71 0.98
CA LYS A 54 -21.68 -12.66 0.46
C LYS A 54 -22.21 -11.23 0.31
N THR A 55 -22.93 -10.73 1.31
CA THR A 55 -23.58 -9.40 1.33
C THR A 55 -23.08 -8.52 2.47
N PHE A 56 -22.02 -8.95 3.17
CA PHE A 56 -21.47 -8.28 4.35
C PHE A 56 -19.98 -8.06 4.16
N VAL A 57 -19.44 -6.98 4.74
CA VAL A 57 -18.01 -6.65 4.67
C VAL A 57 -17.43 -6.72 6.08
N ASN A 58 -16.30 -7.40 6.23
CA ASN A 58 -15.62 -7.60 7.50
C ASN A 58 -14.18 -7.10 7.39
N ILE A 59 -13.60 -6.75 8.53
CA ILE A 59 -12.19 -6.36 8.61
C ILE A 59 -11.34 -7.61 8.85
N GLU A 60 -10.26 -7.71 8.10
CA GLU A 60 -9.26 -8.77 8.20
C GLU A 60 -7.88 -8.17 8.39
N LEU A 61 -7.10 -8.81 9.26
CA LEU A 61 -5.69 -8.55 9.46
C LEU A 61 -4.88 -9.51 8.60
N VAL A 62 -4.07 -8.96 7.70
CA VAL A 62 -3.09 -9.69 6.91
C VAL A 62 -1.70 -9.38 7.46
N VAL A 63 -1.02 -10.39 7.99
CA VAL A 63 0.36 -10.28 8.47
C VAL A 63 1.29 -10.98 7.50
N ARG A 64 2.24 -10.25 6.91
CA ARG A 64 3.24 -10.83 6.00
C ARG A 64 4.57 -11.04 6.72
N VAL A 65 4.98 -12.29 6.88
CA VAL A 65 6.31 -12.65 7.41
C VAL A 65 7.11 -13.30 6.27
N GLY A 66 7.90 -12.48 5.57
CA GLY A 66 8.66 -12.90 4.39
C GLY A 66 7.74 -13.27 3.22
N ARG A 67 7.83 -14.53 2.75
CA ARG A 67 6.97 -15.06 1.67
C ARG A 67 5.64 -15.63 2.16
N ARG A 68 5.43 -15.72 3.48
CA ARG A 68 4.20 -16.26 4.05
C ARG A 68 3.31 -15.12 4.49
N SER A 69 2.04 -15.19 4.12
CA SER A 69 0.98 -14.38 4.71
C SER A 69 0.18 -15.24 5.69
N ALA A 70 -0.18 -14.64 6.82
CA ALA A 70 -1.22 -15.13 7.70
C ALA A 70 -2.37 -14.13 7.64
N GLN A 71 -3.60 -14.63 7.69
CA GLN A 71 -4.81 -13.83 7.60
C GLN A 71 -5.71 -14.19 8.78
N THR A 72 -6.26 -13.19 9.45
CA THR A 72 -7.16 -13.38 10.58
C THR A 72 -8.27 -12.35 10.49
N LYS A 73 -9.51 -12.84 10.57
CA LYS A 73 -10.70 -11.99 10.59
C LYS A 73 -10.82 -11.31 11.95
N LEU A 74 -11.07 -10.00 11.96
CA LEU A 74 -11.18 -9.18 13.17
C LEU A 74 -12.62 -8.84 13.51
N THR A 75 -13.48 -8.65 12.51
CA THR A 75 -14.91 -8.39 12.75
C THR A 75 -15.79 -9.49 12.18
N TYR A 76 -16.96 -9.64 12.79
CA TYR A 76 -17.94 -10.66 12.43
C TYR A 76 -19.35 -10.06 12.41
N GLY A 77 -20.23 -10.66 11.62
CA GLY A 77 -21.67 -10.39 11.66
C GLY A 77 -22.27 -10.03 10.31
N LYS A 78 -23.50 -9.51 10.36
CA LYS A 78 -24.30 -9.10 9.20
C LYS A 78 -24.22 -7.59 8.98
N HIS A 79 -23.00 -7.06 9.06
CA HIS A 79 -22.71 -5.63 9.00
C HIS A 79 -21.68 -5.36 7.93
N ILE A 80 -21.50 -4.09 7.63
CA ILE A 80 -20.56 -3.64 6.64
C ILE A 80 -19.51 -2.79 7.35
N ASP A 81 -18.29 -3.33 7.46
CA ASP A 81 -17.17 -2.71 8.18
C ASP A 81 -16.08 -2.24 7.20
N PHE A 82 -15.81 -0.93 7.16
CA PHE A 82 -14.91 -0.27 6.20
C PHE A 82 -13.86 0.62 6.87
N HIS A 83 -12.89 1.05 6.07
CA HIS A 83 -11.84 2.02 6.43
C HIS A 83 -11.15 1.76 7.77
N PRO A 84 -10.62 0.54 7.97
CA PRO A 84 -9.95 0.20 9.21
C PRO A 84 -8.62 0.96 9.34
N VAL A 85 -8.45 1.69 10.44
CA VAL A 85 -7.26 2.49 10.74
C VAL A 85 -6.71 2.08 12.09
N PHE A 86 -5.48 1.55 12.10
CA PHE A 86 -4.76 1.27 13.33
C PHE A 86 -4.42 2.56 14.07
N ASN A 87 -4.48 2.49 15.40
CA ASN A 87 -3.76 3.45 16.20
C ASN A 87 -2.23 3.21 16.08
N LYS A 88 -1.43 4.13 16.61
CA LYS A 88 0.04 4.07 16.47
C LYS A 88 0.68 2.81 17.07
N THR A 89 0.13 2.28 18.16
CA THR A 89 0.68 1.08 18.83
C THR A 89 0.17 -0.23 18.22
N GLY A 90 -0.88 -0.17 17.41
CA GLY A 90 -1.50 -1.34 16.78
C GLY A 90 -2.28 -2.24 17.72
N ASP A 91 -2.60 -1.78 18.91
CA ASP A 91 -3.38 -2.50 19.90
C ASP A 91 -4.89 -2.24 19.76
N TRP A 92 -5.30 -1.20 19.04
CA TRP A 92 -6.69 -0.98 18.66
C TRP A 92 -6.80 -0.28 17.30
N LEU A 93 -8.00 -0.31 16.72
CA LEU A 93 -8.31 0.33 15.45
C LEU A 93 -9.66 1.04 15.49
N VAL A 94 -9.85 2.01 14.60
CA VAL A 94 -11.16 2.56 14.23
C VAL A 94 -11.58 2.07 12.87
N PHE A 95 -12.89 2.06 12.63
CA PHE A 95 -13.47 1.68 11.36
C PHE A 95 -14.89 2.22 11.24
N ASP A 96 -15.39 2.30 10.01
CA ASP A 96 -16.75 2.73 9.72
C ASP A 96 -17.68 1.52 9.70
N SER A 97 -18.86 1.62 10.30
CA SER A 97 -19.81 0.50 10.34
C SER A 97 -21.27 0.90 10.38
N ASP A 98 -22.12 0.09 9.75
CA ASP A 98 -23.59 0.21 9.73
C ASP A 98 -24.29 -0.45 10.93
N ARG A 99 -23.52 -0.92 11.92
CA ARG A 99 -24.02 -1.60 13.13
C ARG A 99 -25.10 -0.83 13.88
N ASP A 100 -25.10 0.50 13.80
CA ASP A 100 -26.12 1.38 14.40
C ASP A 100 -27.22 1.82 13.42
N LYS A 101 -27.48 1.03 12.36
CA LYS A 101 -28.43 1.31 11.25
C LYS A 101 -28.05 2.51 10.37
N LYS A 102 -27.08 3.32 10.81
CA LYS A 102 -26.41 4.38 10.06
C LYS A 102 -24.91 4.15 10.15
N ILE A 103 -24.18 4.65 9.16
CA ILE A 103 -22.72 4.62 9.19
C ILE A 103 -22.23 5.53 10.32
N ALA A 104 -21.50 4.92 11.24
CA ALA A 104 -20.86 5.57 12.36
C ALA A 104 -19.43 5.04 12.49
N ILE A 105 -18.62 5.71 13.30
CA ILE A 105 -17.24 5.27 13.56
C ILE A 105 -17.25 4.40 14.81
N TRP A 106 -16.71 3.20 14.67
CA TRP A 106 -16.56 2.20 15.70
C TRP A 106 -15.09 2.01 16.03
N SER A 107 -14.83 1.46 17.20
CA SER A 107 -13.50 1.06 17.66
C SER A 107 -13.47 -0.42 17.98
N LEU A 108 -12.30 -1.03 17.82
CA LEU A 108 -12.04 -2.41 18.21
C LEU A 108 -10.66 -2.48 18.85
N SER A 109 -10.61 -2.86 20.13
CA SER A 109 -9.36 -3.25 20.78
C SER A 109 -8.97 -4.66 20.32
N LEU A 110 -7.72 -4.91 19.93
CA LEU A 110 -7.27 -6.25 19.54
C LEU A 110 -7.19 -7.24 20.71
N SER A 111 -7.32 -6.75 21.95
CA SER A 111 -7.48 -7.61 23.13
C SER A 111 -8.94 -7.96 23.42
N SER A 112 -9.89 -7.42 22.65
CA SER A 112 -11.33 -7.60 22.79
C SER A 112 -11.94 -8.03 21.46
N ASP A 113 -12.79 -9.03 21.44
CA ASP A 113 -13.52 -9.40 20.21
C ASP A 113 -14.80 -8.56 20.01
N LYS A 114 -14.94 -7.45 20.74
CA LYS A 114 -16.17 -6.66 20.77
C LYS A 114 -15.94 -5.23 20.24
N PRO A 115 -16.53 -4.90 19.07
CA PRO A 115 -16.63 -3.52 18.60
C PRO A 115 -17.46 -2.62 19.52
N GLU A 116 -17.04 -1.36 19.65
CA GLU A 116 -17.72 -0.33 20.43
C GLU A 116 -17.97 0.94 19.60
N LEU A 117 -19.17 1.50 19.70
CA LEU A 117 -19.53 2.75 19.01
C LEU A 117 -18.71 3.90 19.57
N LEU A 118 -17.97 4.61 18.71
CA LEU A 118 -17.04 5.66 19.12
C LEU A 118 -17.52 7.06 18.75
N ILE A 119 -17.93 7.28 17.50
CA ILE A 119 -18.43 8.57 17.03
C ILE A 119 -19.70 8.35 16.22
N HIS A 120 -20.76 9.03 16.62
CA HIS A 120 -22.04 9.07 15.92
C HIS A 120 -22.66 10.46 16.01
N GLU A 121 -23.50 10.80 15.03
CA GLU A 121 -24.23 12.06 15.02
C GLU A 121 -25.71 11.79 14.72
N PRO A 122 -26.66 12.35 15.48
CA PRO A 122 -28.08 12.21 15.17
C PRO A 122 -28.39 12.74 13.77
N GLY A 123 -29.03 11.91 12.95
CA GLY A 123 -29.43 12.32 11.59
C GLY A 123 -28.36 12.07 10.53
N ARG A 124 -27.07 12.10 10.88
CA ARG A 124 -25.96 12.10 9.92
C ARG A 124 -25.09 10.85 10.02
N MET A 125 -24.33 10.59 8.97
CA MET A 125 -23.32 9.54 8.94
C MET A 125 -21.98 10.10 9.39
N CYS A 126 -21.16 9.27 10.05
CA CYS A 126 -19.77 9.59 10.38
C CYS A 126 -18.84 8.51 9.80
N PHE A 127 -17.84 8.91 9.02
CA PHE A 127 -16.99 7.99 8.25
C PHE A 127 -15.61 8.58 7.91
N GLY A 128 -14.74 7.79 7.29
CA GLY A 128 -13.43 8.21 6.81
C GLY A 128 -12.49 8.61 7.94
N ALA A 129 -12.56 7.88 9.07
CA ALA A 129 -11.82 8.21 10.27
C ALA A 129 -10.31 8.06 10.09
N GLN A 130 -9.53 9.03 10.58
CA GLN A 130 -8.08 8.94 10.72
C GLN A 130 -7.64 9.31 12.13
N ILE A 131 -6.79 8.47 12.72
CA ILE A 131 -6.25 8.66 14.08
C ILE A 131 -4.98 9.51 13.99
N SER A 132 -4.85 10.53 14.85
CA SER A 132 -3.60 11.28 15.01
C SER A 132 -2.48 10.40 15.56
N SER A 133 -1.23 10.73 15.27
CA SER A 133 -0.02 10.05 15.73
C SER A 133 0.16 10.05 17.25
N ASP A 134 -0.47 10.98 17.98
CA ASP A 134 -0.55 10.94 19.45
C ASP A 134 -1.67 10.00 19.96
N GLY A 135 -2.57 9.56 19.08
CA GLY A 135 -3.73 8.74 19.42
C GLY A 135 -4.85 9.49 20.14
N GLU A 136 -4.78 10.81 20.24
CA GLU A 136 -5.71 11.62 21.05
C GLU A 136 -6.84 12.25 20.24
N LYS A 137 -6.73 12.25 18.90
CA LYS A 137 -7.68 12.91 18.01
C LYS A 137 -8.09 11.99 16.87
N ILE A 138 -9.33 12.16 16.43
CA ILE A 138 -9.85 11.54 15.21
C ILE A 138 -10.31 12.63 14.26
N LEU A 139 -9.73 12.65 13.07
CA LEU A 139 -10.21 13.42 11.94
C LEU A 139 -11.21 12.57 11.17
N TYR A 140 -12.37 13.12 10.84
CA TYR A 140 -13.40 12.35 10.15
C TYR A 140 -14.34 13.26 9.36
N ASN A 141 -15.12 12.63 8.48
CA ASN A 141 -16.25 13.28 7.83
C ASN A 141 -17.56 13.00 8.55
N THR A 142 -18.41 14.01 8.61
CA THR A 142 -19.84 13.83 8.86
C THR A 142 -20.64 14.30 7.65
N ALA A 143 -21.75 13.62 7.35
CA ALA A 143 -22.59 14.02 6.25
C ALA A 143 -24.06 13.66 6.40
N ASP A 144 -24.91 14.57 5.88
CA ASP A 144 -26.35 14.34 5.73
C ASP A 144 -26.65 13.82 4.31
N PHE A 145 -26.54 12.51 4.11
CA PHE A 145 -26.84 11.85 2.83
C PHE A 145 -28.11 11.00 2.92
N ILE A 146 -28.89 11.04 1.84
CA ILE A 146 -30.14 10.27 1.68
C ILE A 146 -29.93 8.99 0.85
N ASP A 147 -28.79 8.84 0.15
CA ASP A 147 -28.60 7.73 -0.80
C ASP A 147 -27.62 6.65 -0.28
N PRO A 148 -28.14 5.48 0.14
CA PRO A 148 -27.34 4.33 0.52
C PRO A 148 -26.81 3.51 -0.69
N GLY A 149 -26.84 3.99 -1.93
CA GLY A 149 -26.25 3.29 -3.07
C GLY A 149 -24.79 3.68 -3.34
N TRP A 150 -24.42 4.91 -2.99
CA TRP A 150 -23.13 5.47 -3.42
C TRP A 150 -21.95 5.00 -2.55
N TRP A 151 -22.20 4.63 -1.28
CA TRP A 151 -21.17 4.18 -0.35
C TRP A 151 -20.55 2.82 -0.69
N SER A 152 -21.21 1.98 -1.50
CA SER A 152 -20.63 0.67 -1.82
C SER A 152 -19.48 0.76 -2.80
N MET A 153 -19.33 1.87 -3.54
CA MET A 153 -18.37 1.91 -4.65
C MET A 153 -17.11 2.71 -4.33
N TYR A 154 -17.20 3.83 -3.60
CA TYR A 154 -16.10 4.71 -3.18
C TYR A 154 -15.00 5.07 -4.21
N VAL A 155 -15.01 4.58 -5.45
CA VAL A 155 -14.00 4.95 -6.45
C VAL A 155 -14.36 6.25 -7.16
N ILE A 156 -15.57 6.77 -6.98
CA ILE A 156 -16.03 8.00 -7.63
C ILE A 156 -16.60 8.92 -6.55
N PRO A 157 -16.26 10.22 -6.52
CA PRO A 157 -16.75 11.14 -5.50
C PRO A 157 -18.26 11.35 -5.63
N PRO A 158 -18.95 11.82 -4.57
CA PRO A 158 -20.39 11.98 -4.63
C PRO A 158 -20.75 13.12 -5.58
N PRO A 159 -21.97 13.16 -6.13
CA PRO A 159 -22.40 14.30 -6.95
C PRO A 159 -22.15 15.62 -6.22
N THR A 160 -21.57 16.60 -6.91
CA THR A 160 -21.13 17.87 -6.32
C THR A 160 -22.24 18.66 -5.63
N LYS A 161 -23.51 18.45 -6.01
CA LYS A 161 -24.69 19.00 -5.32
C LYS A 161 -24.76 18.65 -3.82
N TYR A 162 -24.13 17.56 -3.39
CA TYR A 162 -24.10 17.16 -1.98
C TYR A 162 -22.94 17.79 -1.20
N ARG A 163 -22.09 18.59 -1.85
CA ARG A 163 -20.91 19.22 -1.22
C ARG A 163 -21.24 19.87 0.11
N ASP A 164 -22.33 20.63 0.16
CA ASP A 164 -22.68 21.40 1.36
C ASP A 164 -23.20 20.57 2.53
N ASN A 165 -23.49 19.29 2.30
CA ASN A 165 -23.93 18.35 3.33
C ASN A 165 -22.74 17.68 4.04
N MET A 166 -21.52 17.83 3.52
CA MET A 166 -20.32 17.19 4.05
C MET A 166 -19.43 18.15 4.81
N GLU A 167 -19.05 17.72 6.00
CA GLU A 167 -18.19 18.49 6.90
C GLU A 167 -17.04 17.61 7.38
N ILE A 168 -15.92 18.25 7.64
CA ILE A 168 -14.71 17.65 8.20
C ILE A 168 -14.57 18.17 9.63
N LEU A 169 -14.48 17.24 10.57
CA LEU A 169 -14.38 17.52 11.99
C LEU A 169 -13.17 16.82 12.60
N ILE A 170 -12.68 17.38 13.71
CA ILE A 170 -11.72 16.71 14.59
C ILE A 170 -12.39 16.45 15.94
N ARG A 171 -12.50 15.19 16.33
CA ARG A 171 -12.88 14.73 17.68
C ARG A 171 -11.64 14.71 18.56
N ASN A 172 -11.71 15.35 19.73
CA ASN A 172 -10.77 15.09 20.83
C ASN A 172 -11.29 13.93 21.68
N LEU A 173 -10.52 12.85 21.77
CA LEU A 173 -10.93 11.61 22.47
C LEU A 173 -10.94 11.75 23.99
N LYS A 174 -10.14 12.66 24.56
CA LYS A 174 -10.12 12.90 26.02
C LYS A 174 -11.34 13.68 26.48
N THR A 175 -11.71 14.74 25.75
CA THR A 175 -12.84 15.61 26.12
C THR A 175 -14.16 15.20 25.49
N ASN A 176 -14.11 14.25 24.55
CA ASN A 176 -15.22 13.87 23.69
C ASN A 176 -15.90 15.07 23.00
N LYS A 177 -15.11 16.05 22.54
CA LYS A 177 -15.63 17.26 21.86
C LYS A 177 -15.20 17.28 20.41
N ASP A 178 -16.13 17.64 19.54
CA ASP A 178 -15.86 17.85 18.13
C ASP A 178 -15.56 19.32 17.85
N LYS A 179 -14.62 19.53 16.92
CA LYS A 179 -14.33 20.83 16.33
C LYS A 179 -14.59 20.76 14.84
N PHE A 180 -15.49 21.60 14.34
CA PHE A 180 -15.65 21.85 12.91
C PHE A 180 -14.37 22.46 12.32
N ILE A 181 -13.93 21.92 11.18
CA ILE A 181 -12.70 22.34 10.51
C ILE A 181 -13.00 23.02 9.18
N THR A 182 -13.69 22.33 8.28
CA THR A 182 -14.07 22.85 6.96
C THR A 182 -15.17 21.98 6.36
N LYS A 183 -15.82 22.47 5.30
CA LYS A 183 -16.56 21.62 4.37
C LYS A 183 -15.59 20.90 3.42
N GLY A 184 -15.95 19.70 3.01
CA GLY A 184 -15.14 18.88 2.10
C GLY A 184 -15.30 17.39 2.37
N PHE A 185 -14.55 16.59 1.61
CA PHE A 185 -14.70 15.14 1.54
C PHE A 185 -13.36 14.42 1.65
N LEU A 186 -13.32 13.38 2.47
CA LEU A 186 -12.21 12.47 2.76
C LEU A 186 -10.90 13.18 3.10
N PRO A 187 -10.80 13.68 4.34
CA PRO A 187 -9.62 14.38 4.78
C PRO A 187 -8.48 13.40 5.07
N SER A 188 -7.24 13.88 4.89
CA SER A 188 -6.03 13.19 5.28
C SER A 188 -5.07 14.10 6.02
N TRP A 189 -4.58 13.64 7.18
CA TRP A 189 -3.54 14.34 7.95
C TRP A 189 -2.24 14.45 7.17
N SER A 190 -1.60 15.63 7.23
CA SER A 190 -0.18 15.73 6.91
C SER A 190 0.65 14.96 7.94
N PRO A 191 1.87 14.49 7.60
CA PRO A 191 2.70 13.70 8.53
C PRO A 191 3.08 14.43 9.83
N ASP A 192 3.11 15.77 9.80
CA ASP A 192 3.36 16.64 10.94
C ASP A 192 2.09 17.13 11.64
N GLU A 193 0.91 16.71 11.17
CA GLU A 193 -0.43 17.09 11.65
C GLU A 193 -0.72 18.59 11.68
N THR A 194 0.08 19.40 10.97
CA THR A 194 -0.18 20.84 10.87
C THR A 194 -1.16 21.18 9.75
N LYS A 195 -1.44 20.24 8.84
CA LYS A 195 -2.30 20.43 7.68
C LYS A 195 -3.20 19.23 7.45
N ILE A 196 -4.27 19.49 6.70
CA ILE A 196 -5.19 18.47 6.21
C ILE A 196 -5.29 18.63 4.70
N ALA A 197 -5.09 17.54 3.95
CA ALA A 197 -5.51 17.48 2.56
C ALA A 197 -6.94 16.96 2.49
N PHE A 198 -7.77 17.48 1.61
CA PHE A 198 -9.16 17.05 1.45
C PHE A 198 -9.66 17.37 0.06
N SER A 199 -10.76 16.74 -0.33
CA SER A 199 -11.43 17.02 -1.60
C SER A 199 -12.52 18.07 -1.40
N ASP A 200 -12.64 19.06 -2.29
CA ASP A 200 -13.78 19.99 -2.31
C ASP A 200 -14.09 20.43 -3.75
N VAL A 201 -15.25 21.04 -3.94
CA VAL A 201 -15.77 21.38 -5.25
C VAL A 201 -15.29 22.76 -5.73
N VAL A 202 -14.84 22.81 -6.98
CA VAL A 202 -14.60 24.04 -7.73
C VAL A 202 -15.42 23.95 -9.03
N GLY A 203 -16.44 24.80 -9.14
CA GLY A 203 -17.42 24.68 -10.23
C GLY A 203 -18.23 23.39 -10.09
N ASP A 204 -18.06 22.47 -11.03
CA ASP A 204 -18.72 21.15 -11.06
C ASP A 204 -17.75 19.98 -10.86
N GLN A 205 -16.49 20.25 -10.49
CA GLN A 205 -15.44 19.25 -10.31
C GLN A 205 -14.93 19.18 -8.88
N TRP A 206 -14.61 17.97 -8.43
CA TRP A 206 -13.85 17.73 -7.21
C TRP A 206 -12.37 18.03 -7.41
N LYS A 207 -11.76 18.69 -6.42
CA LYS A 207 -10.35 19.10 -6.40
C LYS A 207 -9.71 18.86 -5.05
N ILE A 208 -8.40 18.65 -5.05
CA ILE A 208 -7.62 18.51 -3.82
C ILE A 208 -7.26 19.90 -3.28
N PHE A 209 -7.52 20.10 -2.01
CA PHE A 209 -7.16 21.26 -1.22
C PHE A 209 -6.28 20.86 -0.04
N ILE A 210 -5.49 21.82 0.43
CA ILE A 210 -4.82 21.76 1.72
C ILE A 210 -5.38 22.87 2.61
N LEU A 211 -5.69 22.54 3.86
CA LEU A 211 -5.97 23.48 4.93
C LEU A 211 -4.83 23.43 5.95
N ASP A 212 -4.24 24.59 6.24
CA ASP A 212 -3.31 24.75 7.36
C ASP A 212 -4.11 24.94 8.66
N LEU A 213 -3.87 24.10 9.66
CA LEU A 213 -4.66 24.08 10.91
C LEU A 213 -4.28 25.19 11.91
N ASN A 214 -3.11 25.81 11.73
CA ASN A 214 -2.66 26.90 12.59
C ASN A 214 -3.27 28.22 12.13
N THR A 215 -3.32 28.43 10.81
CA THR A 215 -3.79 29.68 10.19
C THR A 215 -5.22 29.59 9.67
N PHE A 216 -5.78 28.39 9.52
CA PHE A 216 -7.02 28.10 8.79
C PHE A 216 -7.01 28.58 7.33
N SER A 217 -5.81 28.81 6.78
CA SER A 217 -5.65 29.17 5.37
C SER A 217 -5.82 27.95 4.49
N ARG A 218 -6.56 28.12 3.40
CA ARG A 218 -6.90 27.06 2.46
C ARG A 218 -6.25 27.32 1.09
N THR A 219 -5.67 26.30 0.51
CA THR A 219 -4.98 26.36 -0.79
C THR A 219 -5.47 25.26 -1.71
N GLN A 220 -5.85 25.61 -2.93
CA GLN A 220 -6.18 24.65 -3.98
C GLN A 220 -4.87 24.06 -4.56
N ILE A 221 -4.76 22.74 -4.57
CA ILE A 221 -3.54 22.03 -5.01
C ILE A 221 -3.70 21.48 -6.43
N THR A 222 -4.87 20.94 -6.77
CA THR A 222 -5.13 20.47 -8.13
C THR A 222 -6.08 21.39 -8.88
N SER A 223 -5.92 21.47 -10.19
CA SER A 223 -6.75 22.29 -11.08
C SER A 223 -6.96 21.55 -12.41
N GLY A 224 -7.91 22.00 -13.24
CA GLY A 224 -8.22 21.38 -14.53
C GLY A 224 -9.57 20.70 -14.56
N LYS A 225 -9.81 19.85 -15.56
CA LYS A 225 -11.14 19.31 -15.90
C LYS A 225 -11.49 17.96 -15.24
N THR A 226 -10.53 17.32 -14.58
CA THR A 226 -10.71 16.00 -13.95
C THR A 226 -11.38 16.12 -12.59
N ASN A 227 -12.05 15.08 -12.12
CA ASN A 227 -12.37 14.95 -10.69
C ASN A 227 -11.14 14.38 -9.96
N ASP A 228 -10.68 15.10 -8.94
CA ASP A 228 -9.52 14.73 -8.11
C ASP A 228 -9.96 14.57 -6.64
N PHE A 229 -9.76 13.40 -6.05
CA PHE A 229 -10.35 13.02 -4.75
C PHE A 229 -9.55 11.88 -4.06
N TYR A 230 -9.87 11.54 -2.80
CA TYR A 230 -9.06 10.64 -1.92
C TYR A 230 -7.59 11.05 -1.78
N PRO A 231 -7.28 12.21 -1.19
CA PRO A 231 -5.90 12.56 -0.93
C PRO A 231 -5.27 11.65 0.12
N SER A 232 -4.02 11.24 -0.12
CA SER A 232 -3.16 10.56 0.84
C SER A 232 -1.76 11.15 0.84
N TRP A 233 -1.29 11.59 2.00
CA TRP A 233 0.02 12.22 2.14
C TRP A 233 1.16 11.20 2.09
N SER A 234 2.19 11.53 1.34
CA SER A 234 3.51 10.91 1.50
C SER A 234 4.10 11.21 2.89
N LYS A 235 4.84 10.24 3.45
CA LYS A 235 5.47 10.34 4.77
C LYS A 235 6.43 11.54 4.94
N ASP A 236 6.99 12.04 3.84
CA ASP A 236 7.89 13.21 3.85
C ASP A 236 7.16 14.55 3.66
N GLY A 237 5.83 14.53 3.48
CA GLY A 237 5.00 15.72 3.34
C GLY A 237 5.19 16.47 2.02
N ARG A 238 5.95 15.95 1.05
CA ARG A 238 6.22 16.67 -0.21
C ARG A 238 5.21 16.35 -1.30
N TRP A 239 4.50 15.24 -1.18
CA TRP A 239 3.58 14.73 -2.17
C TRP A 239 2.24 14.30 -1.56
N ILE A 240 1.19 14.39 -2.37
CA ILE A 240 -0.14 13.84 -2.10
C ILE A 240 -0.50 12.91 -3.27
N ALA A 241 -0.86 11.67 -2.97
CA ALA A 241 -1.50 10.75 -3.92
C ALA A 241 -3.00 10.97 -3.91
N PHE A 242 -3.66 10.80 -5.05
CA PHE A 242 -5.10 10.98 -5.18
C PHE A 242 -5.64 10.18 -6.36
N SER A 243 -6.93 9.83 -6.29
CA SER A 243 -7.68 9.31 -7.43
C SER A 243 -7.98 10.45 -8.40
N CYS A 244 -7.67 10.28 -9.68
CA CYS A 244 -7.91 11.25 -10.74
C CYS A 244 -8.73 10.65 -11.86
N GLN A 245 -9.80 11.32 -12.28
CA GLN A 245 -10.61 10.85 -13.41
C GLN A 245 -9.84 10.97 -14.73
N ASN A 246 -9.85 9.91 -15.54
CA ASN A 246 -9.24 9.90 -16.87
C ASN A 246 -10.25 10.23 -17.98
N ASP A 247 -9.75 10.47 -19.20
CA ASP A 247 -10.57 10.91 -20.35
C ASP A 247 -11.66 9.90 -20.76
N SER A 248 -11.55 8.64 -20.31
CA SER A 248 -12.51 7.58 -20.60
C SER A 248 -13.60 7.45 -19.52
N GLY A 249 -13.60 8.32 -18.50
CA GLY A 249 -14.55 8.31 -17.39
C GLY A 249 -14.20 7.34 -16.26
N PHE A 250 -13.10 6.60 -16.38
CA PHE A 250 -12.52 5.76 -15.32
C PHE A 250 -11.59 6.60 -14.44
N THR A 251 -10.92 5.98 -13.47
CA THR A 251 -10.04 6.67 -12.53
C THR A 251 -8.67 6.03 -12.50
N ASP A 252 -7.65 6.87 -12.39
CA ASP A 252 -6.24 6.52 -12.27
C ASP A 252 -5.71 7.01 -10.89
N ILE A 253 -4.49 6.59 -10.54
CA ILE A 253 -3.74 7.08 -9.39
C ILE A 253 -2.75 8.15 -9.84
N CYS A 254 -2.98 9.36 -9.36
CA CYS A 254 -2.11 10.51 -9.59
C CYS A 254 -1.35 10.89 -8.31
N ILE A 255 -0.26 11.65 -8.48
CA ILE A 255 0.43 12.32 -7.39
C ILE A 255 0.65 13.79 -7.73
N VAL A 256 0.61 14.66 -6.72
CA VAL A 256 0.88 16.09 -6.86
C VAL A 256 1.96 16.52 -5.88
N ASN A 257 2.90 17.33 -6.36
CA ASN A 257 3.89 17.97 -5.50
C ASN A 257 3.26 19.16 -4.78
N VAL A 258 3.38 19.18 -3.45
CA VAL A 258 2.73 20.19 -2.61
C VAL A 258 3.28 21.59 -2.86
N SER A 259 4.56 21.73 -3.19
CA SER A 259 5.22 23.04 -3.30
C SER A 259 5.01 23.74 -4.64
N ASN A 260 4.93 22.98 -5.74
CA ASN A 260 4.86 23.54 -7.09
C ASN A 260 3.63 23.07 -7.89
N HIS A 261 2.75 22.30 -7.25
CA HIS A 261 1.48 21.80 -7.79
C HIS A 261 1.63 20.95 -9.06
N LYS A 262 2.84 20.44 -9.33
CA LYS A 262 3.09 19.57 -10.48
C LYS A 262 2.45 18.22 -10.26
N ILE A 263 1.57 17.83 -11.19
CA ILE A 263 0.85 16.55 -11.17
C ILE A 263 1.56 15.53 -12.07
N PHE A 264 1.62 14.28 -11.62
CA PHE A 264 2.03 13.13 -12.40
C PHE A 264 0.93 12.07 -12.30
N ASN A 265 0.49 11.54 -13.45
CA ASN A 265 -0.38 10.38 -13.47
C ASN A 265 0.48 9.10 -13.47
N LEU A 266 0.34 8.26 -12.43
CA LEU A 266 1.16 7.07 -12.21
C LEU A 266 0.61 5.86 -12.96
N THR A 267 -0.71 5.76 -13.10
CA THR A 267 -1.39 4.65 -13.78
C THR A 267 -2.17 5.20 -14.96
N LYS A 268 -2.07 4.54 -16.11
CA LYS A 268 -2.70 5.02 -17.36
C LYS A 268 -3.42 3.86 -18.00
N THR A 269 -4.32 3.27 -17.22
CA THR A 269 -4.95 2.00 -17.52
C THR A 269 -6.34 2.25 -18.09
N PRO A 270 -6.52 2.13 -19.41
CA PRO A 270 -7.83 2.31 -20.00
C PRO A 270 -8.75 1.19 -19.50
N ARG A 271 -9.94 1.57 -18.99
CA ARG A 271 -11.03 0.67 -18.54
C ARG A 271 -10.86 0.01 -17.18
N ILE A 272 -9.85 0.41 -16.41
CA ILE A 272 -9.71 0.02 -15.00
C ILE A 272 -10.08 1.22 -14.14
N THR A 273 -10.91 0.99 -13.15
CA THR A 273 -11.32 1.99 -12.17
C THR A 273 -10.43 1.84 -10.94
N GLU A 274 -9.51 2.77 -10.73
CA GLU A 274 -8.53 2.74 -9.65
C GLU A 274 -8.78 3.84 -8.61
N GLY A 275 -8.63 3.53 -7.32
CA GLY A 275 -8.87 4.54 -6.29
C GLY A 275 -8.47 4.18 -4.88
N GLY A 276 -8.78 5.10 -3.95
CA GLY A 276 -8.43 4.97 -2.53
C GLY A 276 -6.92 4.80 -2.30
N PRO A 277 -6.05 5.65 -2.88
CA PRO A 277 -4.62 5.50 -2.68
C PRO A 277 -4.26 5.70 -1.21
N PHE A 278 -3.33 4.89 -0.73
CA PHE A 278 -2.68 5.03 0.56
C PHE A 278 -1.17 5.02 0.39
N TRP A 279 -0.56 6.14 0.73
CA TRP A 279 0.87 6.33 0.58
C TRP A 279 1.61 5.83 1.81
N ALA A 280 2.23 4.66 1.68
CA ALA A 280 3.07 4.03 2.69
C ALA A 280 4.58 4.34 2.46
N GLU A 281 5.46 3.81 3.32
CA GLU A 281 6.90 4.08 3.20
C GLU A 281 7.53 3.41 1.97
N GLU A 282 7.01 2.25 1.61
CA GLU A 282 7.45 1.38 0.53
C GLU A 282 6.84 1.72 -0.83
N GLY A 283 5.76 2.51 -0.87
CA GLY A 283 5.01 2.80 -2.09
C GLY A 283 3.56 3.19 -1.84
N ILE A 284 2.74 3.10 -2.87
CA ILE A 284 1.32 3.45 -2.85
C ILE A 284 0.51 2.19 -3.07
N TYR A 285 -0.39 1.91 -2.13
CA TYR A 285 -1.39 0.86 -2.23
C TYR A 285 -2.71 1.46 -2.70
N PHE A 286 -3.48 0.76 -3.52
CA PHE A 286 -4.75 1.26 -4.05
C PHE A 286 -5.63 0.11 -4.55
N HIS A 287 -6.88 0.43 -4.84
CA HIS A 287 -7.85 -0.45 -5.48
C HIS A 287 -7.75 -0.45 -6.98
N ALA A 288 -7.99 -1.60 -7.62
CA ALA A 288 -8.25 -1.69 -9.05
C ALA A 288 -9.47 -2.56 -9.34
N ASP A 289 -10.47 -2.00 -10.02
CA ASP A 289 -11.63 -2.73 -10.57
C ASP A 289 -11.51 -2.86 -12.09
N ASN A 290 -11.50 -4.12 -12.54
CA ASN A 290 -11.39 -4.49 -13.95
C ASN A 290 -12.76 -4.68 -14.64
N GLY A 291 -13.89 -4.39 -13.97
CA GLY A 291 -15.22 -4.33 -14.57
C GLY A 291 -15.91 -5.69 -14.81
N GLU A 292 -15.35 -6.81 -14.34
CA GLU A 292 -15.86 -8.15 -14.61
C GLU A 292 -16.73 -8.73 -13.47
N ASN A 293 -17.38 -7.90 -12.65
CA ASN A 293 -17.96 -8.33 -11.36
C ASN A 293 -16.93 -9.03 -10.44
N THR A 294 -15.66 -8.81 -10.73
CA THR A 294 -14.54 -9.27 -9.92
C THR A 294 -14.44 -8.37 -8.70
N PRO A 295 -13.97 -8.92 -7.58
CA PRO A 295 -13.59 -8.07 -6.48
C PRO A 295 -12.52 -7.04 -6.85
N TYR A 296 -12.48 -5.89 -6.17
CA TYR A 296 -11.33 -4.99 -6.29
C TYR A 296 -10.07 -5.78 -5.95
N ASP A 297 -9.08 -5.71 -6.81
CA ASP A 297 -7.74 -6.19 -6.47
C ASP A 297 -7.01 -5.11 -5.69
N ILE A 298 -6.23 -5.53 -4.71
CA ILE A 298 -5.28 -4.63 -4.04
C ILE A 298 -4.01 -4.58 -4.89
N ALA A 299 -3.80 -3.42 -5.50
CA ALA A 299 -2.66 -3.12 -6.31
C ALA A 299 -1.63 -2.27 -5.55
N PHE A 300 -0.38 -2.27 -6.05
CA PHE A 300 0.72 -1.58 -5.41
C PHE A 300 1.72 -1.00 -6.41
N ILE A 301 2.03 0.29 -6.25
CA ILE A 301 3.11 0.98 -6.94
C ILE A 301 4.27 1.18 -5.98
N SER A 302 5.41 0.52 -6.25
CA SER A 302 6.60 0.68 -5.41
C SER A 302 7.16 2.11 -5.42
N LYS A 303 7.81 2.50 -4.32
CA LYS A 303 8.55 3.77 -4.20
C LYS A 303 9.57 3.98 -5.32
N ASP A 304 10.22 2.91 -5.76
CA ASP A 304 11.17 2.97 -6.88
C ASP A 304 10.46 3.32 -8.19
N ALA A 305 9.27 2.76 -8.43
CA ALA A 305 8.46 3.08 -9.60
C ALA A 305 7.96 4.54 -9.56
N VAL A 306 7.50 5.01 -8.39
CA VAL A 306 7.14 6.43 -8.19
C VAL A 306 8.34 7.33 -8.51
N SER A 307 9.53 6.99 -7.97
CA SER A 307 10.76 7.78 -8.14
C SER A 307 11.16 7.93 -9.60
N LYS A 308 10.99 6.87 -10.41
CA LYS A 308 11.24 6.90 -11.86
C LYS A 308 10.33 7.89 -12.57
N VAL A 309 9.05 7.97 -12.23
CA VAL A 309 8.08 8.87 -12.89
C VAL A 309 8.33 10.34 -12.55
N ILE A 310 8.66 10.65 -11.30
CA ILE A 310 8.94 12.03 -10.88
C ILE A 310 10.31 12.53 -11.37
N GLY A 311 11.11 11.69 -12.01
CA GLY A 311 12.47 12.01 -12.47
C GLY A 311 13.44 12.30 -11.33
N ALA A 312 13.15 11.82 -10.11
CA ALA A 312 14.10 11.91 -9.02
C ALA A 312 15.30 11.03 -9.39
N PRO A 313 16.55 11.46 -9.12
CA PRO A 313 17.67 10.56 -9.24
C PRO A 313 17.34 9.32 -8.41
N THR A 314 17.24 8.17 -9.07
CA THR A 314 17.17 6.91 -8.37
C THR A 314 18.27 6.94 -7.32
N LEU A 315 17.97 6.51 -6.09
CA LEU A 315 19.00 6.33 -5.05
C LEU A 315 20.08 5.27 -5.45
N SER A 316 20.16 4.89 -6.72
CA SER A 316 21.37 4.40 -7.38
C SER A 316 22.35 5.57 -7.53
N LYS A 317 23.25 5.76 -6.56
CA LYS A 317 24.46 6.55 -6.82
C LYS A 317 25.13 6.01 -8.10
N PRO A 318 25.61 6.88 -9.00
CA PRO A 318 26.50 6.46 -10.08
C PRO A 318 27.75 5.81 -9.48
N PHE A 319 28.25 4.82 -10.21
CA PHE A 319 29.48 4.07 -9.93
C PHE A 319 30.65 5.01 -9.57
N GLU A 320 31.11 4.97 -8.32
CA GLU A 320 32.48 5.41 -7.98
C GLU A 320 33.38 4.18 -8.15
N GLU A 321 34.47 4.35 -8.91
CA GLU A 321 35.50 3.35 -9.23
C GLU A 321 36.29 2.89 -7.99
N GLY A 322 35.60 2.22 -7.07
CA GLY A 322 36.20 1.44 -5.99
C GLY A 322 35.69 0.02 -6.11
N HIS A 323 36.57 -0.92 -6.48
CA HIS A 323 36.19 -2.33 -6.65
C HIS A 323 35.50 -2.87 -5.38
N PRO A 324 34.28 -3.44 -5.48
CA PRO A 324 33.57 -3.95 -4.32
C PRO A 324 34.37 -5.08 -3.65
N ILE A 325 34.47 -5.03 -2.32
CA ILE A 325 35.07 -6.10 -1.51
C ILE A 325 34.09 -7.28 -1.50
N ILE A 326 34.25 -8.21 -2.43
CA ILE A 326 33.45 -9.45 -2.48
C ILE A 326 34.09 -10.48 -1.56
N LYS A 327 33.31 -10.95 -0.57
CA LYS A 327 33.69 -12.03 0.35
C LYS A 327 32.89 -13.29 0.03
N VAL A 328 33.58 -14.37 -0.32
CA VAL A 328 32.97 -15.69 -0.60
C VAL A 328 33.21 -16.61 0.59
N LEU A 329 32.16 -16.94 1.36
CA LEU A 329 32.25 -17.72 2.61
C LEU A 329 31.51 -19.07 2.48
N ASN A 330 32.06 -20.14 3.07
CA ASN A 330 31.59 -21.51 2.84
C ASN A 330 30.95 -22.20 4.07
N SER A 331 30.18 -23.26 3.78
CA SER A 331 29.89 -24.39 4.66
C SER A 331 31.05 -25.39 4.65
N THR A 332 31.43 -25.98 5.80
CA THR A 332 32.44 -27.05 5.84
C THR A 332 31.97 -28.38 5.24
N ASN A 333 30.69 -28.50 4.89
CA ASN A 333 30.11 -29.75 4.36
C ASN A 333 30.26 -29.91 2.84
N ILE A 334 30.85 -28.93 2.14
CA ILE A 334 31.12 -29.01 0.70
C ILE A 334 32.56 -28.56 0.44
N ASN A 335 33.45 -29.54 0.26
CA ASN A 335 34.88 -29.32 0.04
C ASN A 335 35.12 -28.41 -1.19
N LYS A 336 35.98 -27.40 -1.03
CA LYS A 336 36.48 -26.50 -2.09
C LYS A 336 35.43 -25.63 -2.81
N LEU A 337 34.17 -25.59 -2.37
CA LEU A 337 33.12 -24.79 -3.03
C LEU A 337 33.47 -23.30 -3.13
N ALA A 338 33.86 -22.66 -2.03
CA ALA A 338 34.21 -21.24 -2.05
C ALA A 338 35.41 -20.91 -2.95
N ALA A 339 36.41 -21.80 -3.01
CA ALA A 339 37.56 -21.62 -3.91
C ALA A 339 37.13 -21.70 -5.39
N ARG A 340 36.29 -22.68 -5.75
CA ARG A 340 35.75 -22.84 -7.11
C ARG A 340 34.84 -21.67 -7.50
N THR A 341 33.98 -21.21 -6.59
CA THR A 341 33.13 -20.04 -6.83
C THR A 341 33.98 -18.79 -7.02
N ALA A 342 35.01 -18.57 -6.20
CA ALA A 342 35.90 -17.43 -6.36
C ALA A 342 36.65 -17.47 -7.71
N GLU A 343 37.12 -18.63 -8.14
CA GLU A 343 37.77 -18.82 -9.45
C GLU A 343 36.82 -18.57 -10.61
N LEU A 344 35.58 -19.08 -10.52
CA LEU A 344 34.53 -18.86 -11.52
C LEU A 344 34.20 -17.36 -11.66
N LEU A 345 34.09 -16.64 -10.55
CA LEU A 345 33.82 -15.21 -10.54
C LEU A 345 35.00 -14.41 -11.14
N LYS A 346 36.24 -14.76 -10.79
CA LYS A 346 37.44 -14.15 -11.39
C LYS A 346 37.48 -14.34 -12.90
N LYS A 347 37.11 -15.52 -13.42
CA LYS A 347 37.02 -15.80 -14.87
C LYS A 347 36.00 -14.92 -15.59
N HIS A 348 34.99 -14.41 -14.88
CA HIS A 348 33.96 -13.50 -15.40
C HIS A 348 34.25 -12.02 -15.09
N GLY A 349 35.52 -11.69 -14.78
CA GLY A 349 35.96 -10.31 -14.55
C GLY A 349 35.54 -9.72 -13.21
N ILE A 350 35.19 -10.57 -12.23
CA ILE A 350 34.73 -10.13 -10.91
C ILE A 350 35.87 -10.31 -9.90
N THR A 351 36.32 -9.19 -9.33
CA THR A 351 37.39 -9.18 -8.32
C THR A 351 36.88 -9.70 -6.97
N VAL A 352 37.49 -10.77 -6.47
CA VAL A 352 37.18 -11.37 -5.17
C VAL A 352 38.27 -10.99 -4.16
N ALA A 353 37.88 -10.30 -3.09
CA ALA A 353 38.79 -9.72 -2.11
C ALA A 353 39.14 -10.68 -0.97
N GLU A 354 38.22 -11.58 -0.59
CA GLU A 354 38.45 -12.54 0.51
C GLU A 354 37.75 -13.88 0.24
N VAL A 355 38.45 -14.98 0.55
CA VAL A 355 37.94 -16.36 0.46
C VAL A 355 38.27 -17.08 1.77
N GLY A 356 37.27 -17.50 2.55
CA GLY A 356 37.57 -18.11 3.86
C GLY A 356 36.37 -18.62 4.67
N ASN A 357 36.66 -19.22 5.82
CA ASN A 357 35.69 -19.72 6.79
C ASN A 357 35.81 -18.95 8.11
N THR A 358 34.83 -18.12 8.49
CA THR A 358 34.81 -17.56 9.85
C THR A 358 34.35 -18.61 10.87
N LYS A 359 34.74 -18.49 12.15
CA LYS A 359 34.32 -19.41 13.23
C LYS A 359 32.79 -19.55 13.35
N ARG A 360 32.03 -18.49 13.02
CA ARG A 360 30.57 -18.40 13.18
C ARG A 360 29.80 -19.15 12.09
N GLU A 361 30.45 -19.45 10.96
CA GLU A 361 29.81 -19.97 9.74
C GLU A 361 30.16 -21.43 9.44
N ARG A 362 30.99 -22.06 10.29
CA ARG A 362 31.47 -23.44 10.16
C ARG A 362 30.33 -24.48 10.06
N ASN A 363 29.10 -24.16 10.46
CA ASN A 363 27.97 -25.10 10.47
C ASN A 363 26.84 -24.76 9.48
N LEU A 364 27.05 -23.85 8.53
CA LEU A 364 26.01 -23.50 7.55
C LEU A 364 25.71 -24.70 6.63
N ARG A 365 24.45 -24.89 6.21
CA ARG A 365 24.07 -25.94 5.23
C ARG A 365 24.25 -25.52 3.76
N HIS A 366 24.54 -24.23 3.53
CA HIS A 366 24.63 -23.59 2.21
C HIS A 366 25.80 -22.60 2.19
N GLY A 367 26.44 -22.42 1.02
CA GLY A 367 27.46 -21.38 0.82
C GLY A 367 26.81 -19.99 0.70
N LYS A 368 27.54 -18.93 1.06
CA LYS A 368 27.03 -17.55 1.05
C LYS A 368 28.06 -16.57 0.46
N ILE A 369 27.58 -15.61 -0.31
CA ILE A 369 28.39 -14.47 -0.80
C ILE A 369 27.77 -13.18 -0.28
N TYR A 370 28.62 -12.29 0.23
CA TYR A 370 28.22 -11.06 0.92
C TYR A 370 28.67 -9.81 0.15
N TYR A 371 27.82 -8.78 0.13
CA TYR A 371 28.07 -7.48 -0.54
C TYR A 371 27.58 -6.30 0.30
N LYS A 372 28.21 -5.13 0.20
CA LYS A 372 27.75 -3.87 0.84
C LYS A 372 26.65 -3.15 0.04
N LYS A 373 26.11 -2.06 0.59
CA LYS A 373 24.98 -1.28 0.06
C LYS A 373 25.24 -0.75 -1.35
N GLY A 374 24.24 -0.85 -2.22
CA GLY A 374 24.27 -0.25 -3.57
C GLY A 374 24.67 -1.20 -4.72
N TYR A 375 24.82 -2.51 -4.46
CA TYR A 375 25.36 -3.47 -5.44
C TYR A 375 24.33 -4.53 -5.90
N LYS A 376 23.03 -4.19 -6.00
CA LYS A 376 21.95 -5.12 -6.39
C LYS A 376 22.18 -5.71 -7.79
N ASP A 377 22.57 -4.88 -8.75
CA ASP A 377 22.79 -5.32 -10.13
C ASP A 377 24.00 -6.25 -10.25
N LEU A 378 25.05 -6.00 -9.46
CA LEU A 378 26.20 -6.87 -9.34
C LEU A 378 25.84 -8.22 -8.71
N ALA A 379 24.97 -8.23 -7.69
CA ALA A 379 24.49 -9.45 -7.07
C ALA A 379 23.64 -10.29 -8.03
N THR A 380 22.80 -9.67 -8.86
CA THR A 380 22.06 -10.34 -9.94
C THR A 380 23.01 -10.93 -10.97
N LYS A 381 24.02 -10.16 -11.42
CA LYS A 381 25.03 -10.64 -12.37
C LYS A 381 25.80 -11.85 -11.83
N ILE A 382 26.17 -11.83 -10.55
CA ILE A 382 26.85 -12.94 -9.89
C ILE A 382 25.95 -14.16 -9.75
N ALA A 383 24.68 -13.97 -9.39
CA ALA A 383 23.70 -15.05 -9.31
C ALA A 383 23.52 -15.76 -10.66
N LEU A 384 23.63 -15.03 -11.78
CA LEU A 384 23.58 -15.62 -13.13
C LEU A 384 24.84 -16.39 -13.53
N ILE A 385 26.01 -16.05 -12.96
CA ILE A 385 27.27 -16.74 -13.23
C ILE A 385 27.33 -18.09 -12.50
N ILE A 386 26.73 -18.18 -11.31
CA ILE A 386 26.86 -19.36 -10.45
C ILE A 386 25.75 -20.37 -10.77
N PRO A 387 26.09 -21.61 -11.18
CA PRO A 387 25.10 -22.61 -11.53
C PRO A 387 24.26 -23.06 -10.33
N GLY A 388 22.98 -23.37 -10.59
CA GLY A 388 22.01 -23.82 -9.60
C GLY A 388 21.12 -22.68 -9.06
N ASP A 389 20.19 -23.03 -8.17
CA ASP A 389 19.25 -22.06 -7.61
C ASP A 389 19.98 -21.08 -6.67
N GLN A 390 19.93 -19.80 -7.05
CA GLN A 390 20.48 -18.71 -6.26
C GLN A 390 19.37 -17.89 -5.63
N TYR A 391 19.53 -17.56 -4.36
CA TYR A 391 18.60 -16.70 -3.66
C TYR A 391 19.31 -15.43 -3.19
N ILE A 392 18.78 -14.28 -3.61
CA ILE A 392 19.28 -12.96 -3.23
C ILE A 392 18.45 -12.45 -2.06
N TYR A 393 19.09 -12.14 -0.93
CA TYR A 393 18.45 -11.57 0.26
C TYR A 393 19.05 -10.22 0.60
N LEU A 394 18.21 -9.30 1.06
CA LEU A 394 18.66 -8.05 1.67
C LEU A 394 18.72 -8.19 3.19
N ARG A 395 19.85 -7.82 3.81
CA ARG A 395 20.04 -7.90 5.27
C ARG A 395 20.72 -6.66 5.82
N SER A 396 20.04 -5.95 6.74
CA SER A 396 20.58 -4.75 7.39
C SER A 396 21.43 -5.02 8.63
N ASN A 397 21.46 -6.25 9.16
CA ASN A 397 22.05 -6.58 10.46
C ASN A 397 23.40 -7.31 10.41
N ILE A 398 24.02 -7.37 9.24
CA ILE A 398 25.39 -7.83 9.02
C ILE A 398 26.10 -6.74 8.20
N ASP A 399 27.43 -6.68 8.19
CA ASP A 399 28.21 -5.73 7.34
C ASP A 399 28.17 -6.13 5.85
N ALA A 400 26.96 -6.43 5.37
CA ALA A 400 26.62 -6.84 4.02
C ALA A 400 25.11 -6.69 3.80
N ASP A 401 24.73 -5.80 2.89
CA ASP A 401 23.34 -5.55 2.54
C ASP A 401 22.75 -6.63 1.64
N ILE A 402 23.55 -7.36 0.85
CA ILE A 402 23.06 -8.44 -0.02
C ILE A 402 23.76 -9.76 0.27
N ILE A 403 22.96 -10.84 0.34
CA ILE A 403 23.44 -12.22 0.51
C ILE A 403 22.96 -13.05 -0.67
N VAL A 404 23.88 -13.70 -1.38
CA VAL A 404 23.55 -14.78 -2.34
C VAL A 404 23.71 -16.12 -1.63
N ILE A 405 22.63 -16.89 -1.53
CA ILE A 405 22.66 -18.26 -0.99
C ILE A 405 22.80 -19.24 -2.15
N LEU A 406 23.87 -20.05 -2.09
CA LEU A 406 24.10 -21.14 -3.01
C LEU A 406 23.19 -22.31 -2.64
N GLY A 407 22.15 -22.57 -3.44
CA GLY A 407 21.24 -23.70 -3.26
C GLY A 407 21.94 -25.05 -3.47
N ARG A 408 21.33 -26.13 -2.95
CA ARG A 408 21.73 -27.50 -3.31
C ARG A 408 21.12 -27.85 -4.65
N ASP A 409 21.89 -27.78 -5.73
CA ASP A 409 21.50 -28.49 -6.93
C ASP A 409 21.82 -29.99 -6.75
N LYS A 410 20.79 -30.83 -6.65
CA LYS A 410 20.93 -32.29 -6.62
C LYS A 410 21.41 -32.86 -7.98
N ARG A 411 21.49 -32.04 -9.04
CA ARG A 411 21.93 -32.44 -10.38
C ARG A 411 23.42 -32.24 -10.64
N TYR A 412 24.16 -31.65 -9.70
CA TYR A 412 25.62 -31.76 -9.69
C TYR A 412 26.03 -32.96 -8.83
N LYS A 413 26.01 -34.15 -9.45
CA LYS A 413 26.93 -35.21 -9.04
C LYS A 413 28.30 -34.86 -9.64
N TRP A 414 29.25 -34.51 -8.79
CA TRP A 414 30.67 -34.78 -9.02
C TRP A 414 31.23 -35.38 -7.75
#